data_AF-A0A523KDC8-F1
#
_entry.id   AF-A0A523KDC8-F1
#
_cell.length_a   1.000
_cell.length_b   1.000
_cell.length_c   1.000
_cell.angle_alpha   90.00
_cell.angle_beta   90.00
_cell.angle_gamma   90.00
#
_symmetry.space_group_name_H-M   'P 1'
#
loop_
_entity.id
_entity.type
_entity.pdbx_description
1 polymer ?
#
loop_
_entity_poly.entity_id
_entity_poly.type
_entity_poly.pdbx_seq_one_letter_code
_entity_poly.pdbx_strand_id
1 'polypeptide(L)'
;MRELKAIIFDVDGTLAATEETHRRAFNEAFKEFDTPFQWSVSKYIQLLSISGGKERIYKFLKLQNFNILGKENLRNYTLRLHQRKSEIYREKLIAGHIGLRNGVERLMKEAKQKGIIMAIATCTSTENVEVLLKNALGGAALSYFDALVSCDLVTDKKPSPAVYQYTLANLGLKPENCVVIEDTSNGNLAALAAGMKSVITTHPLTVDEDFTGASLVIDQLGEPDEHFTVLSGNALGANYIDVDLLEKIILSDYSAHGKYDLGQADFAVAAN
;
A
#
# COMPACT_ATOMS: atom_id res chain seq x y z
N MET A 1 -17.01 -19.92 10.21
CA MET A 1 -15.75 -20.64 9.97
C MET A 1 -14.83 -19.70 9.21
N ARG A 2 -13.52 -19.75 9.44
CA ARG A 2 -12.55 -18.97 8.65
C ARG A 2 -12.50 -19.52 7.24
N GLU A 3 -12.56 -18.65 6.25
CA GLU A 3 -12.49 -18.98 4.82
C GLU A 3 -11.99 -17.73 4.10
N LEU A 4 -11.13 -17.90 3.08
CA LEU A 4 -10.71 -16.75 2.28
C LEU A 4 -11.89 -16.21 1.48
N LYS A 5 -12.27 -14.96 1.75
CA LYS A 5 -13.32 -14.25 1.02
C LYS A 5 -12.78 -13.08 0.21
N ALA A 6 -11.72 -12.42 0.68
CA ALA A 6 -11.14 -11.29 -0.03
C ALA A 6 -9.61 -11.23 0.04
N ILE A 7 -9.04 -10.70 -1.04
CA ILE A 7 -7.65 -10.26 -1.12
C ILE A 7 -7.66 -8.73 -1.21
N ILE A 8 -6.98 -8.07 -0.28
CA ILE A 8 -6.87 -6.61 -0.23
C ILE A 8 -5.44 -6.23 -0.60
N PHE A 9 -5.28 -5.49 -1.69
CA PHE A 9 -3.98 -5.08 -2.21
C PHE A 9 -3.66 -3.65 -1.75
N ASP A 10 -2.44 -3.41 -1.26
CA ASP A 10 -1.81 -2.10 -1.43
C ASP A 10 -1.45 -1.87 -2.90
N VAL A 11 -0.94 -0.69 -3.27
CA VAL A 11 -0.72 -0.29 -4.67
C VAL A 11 0.75 -0.03 -4.95
N ASP A 12 1.34 0.95 -4.27
CA ASP A 12 2.65 1.49 -4.61
C ASP A 12 3.71 0.62 -3.95
N GLY A 13 4.48 -0.11 -4.74
CA GLY A 13 5.39 -1.14 -4.22
C GLY A 13 4.73 -2.51 -4.18
N THR A 14 3.40 -2.63 -4.06
CA THR A 14 2.70 -3.94 -4.06
C THR A 14 2.19 -4.38 -5.44
N LEU A 15 1.24 -3.65 -6.05
CA LEU A 15 0.73 -4.01 -7.38
C LEU A 15 1.76 -3.72 -8.46
N ALA A 16 2.50 -2.62 -8.31
CA ALA A 16 3.48 -2.15 -9.29
C ALA A 16 4.69 -1.53 -8.58
N ALA A 17 5.87 -1.65 -9.18
CA ALA A 17 7.10 -1.06 -8.65
C ALA A 17 7.17 0.44 -8.96
N THR A 18 6.46 1.27 -8.21
CA THR A 18 6.22 2.70 -8.52
C THR A 18 7.00 3.68 -7.64
N GLU A 19 7.66 3.21 -6.59
CA GLU A 19 8.29 4.10 -5.60
C GLU A 19 9.41 4.98 -6.19
N GLU A 20 10.21 4.44 -7.11
CA GLU A 20 11.22 5.25 -7.80
C GLU A 20 10.59 6.31 -8.70
N THR A 21 9.44 6.01 -9.32
CA THR A 21 8.66 6.97 -10.11
C THR A 21 8.10 8.07 -9.23
N HIS A 22 7.63 7.74 -8.03
CA HIS A 22 7.24 8.72 -7.02
C HIS A 22 8.40 9.61 -6.59
N ARG A 23 9.56 9.03 -6.25
CA ARG A 23 10.76 9.79 -5.85
C ARG A 23 11.19 10.76 -6.95
N ARG A 24 11.20 10.33 -8.21
CA ARG A 24 11.51 11.19 -9.36
C ARG A 24 10.49 12.32 -9.50
N ALA A 25 9.19 12.03 -9.36
CA ALA A 25 8.14 13.05 -9.42
C ALA A 25 8.25 14.07 -8.28
N PHE A 26 8.60 13.65 -7.06
CA PHE A 26 8.91 14.59 -5.96
C PHE A 26 10.06 15.52 -6.33
N ASN A 27 11.18 14.97 -6.81
CA ASN A 27 12.36 15.78 -7.16
C ASN A 27 12.11 16.75 -8.31
N GLU A 28 11.28 16.38 -9.28
CA GLU A 28 10.91 17.27 -10.37
C GLU A 28 9.97 18.38 -9.89
N ALA A 29 8.98 18.07 -9.05
CA ALA A 29 8.13 19.08 -8.43
C ALA A 29 8.94 20.05 -7.53
N PHE A 30 9.93 19.53 -6.78
CA PHE A 30 10.84 20.35 -5.99
C PHE A 30 11.63 21.33 -6.85
N LYS A 31 12.06 20.91 -8.04
CA LYS A 31 12.75 21.75 -9.02
C LYS A 31 11.82 22.81 -9.62
N GLU A 32 10.60 22.44 -10.02
CA GLU A 32 9.61 23.39 -10.55
C GLU A 32 9.16 24.45 -9.53
N PHE A 33 9.24 24.13 -8.24
CA PHE A 33 8.93 25.04 -7.14
C PHE A 33 10.17 25.82 -6.64
N ASP A 34 11.29 25.79 -7.39
CA ASP A 34 12.54 26.45 -7.05
C ASP A 34 13.07 26.13 -5.64
N THR A 35 12.81 24.91 -5.16
CA THR A 35 13.32 24.47 -3.86
C THR A 35 14.72 23.86 -4.02
N PRO A 36 15.59 23.96 -3.01
CA PRO A 36 16.93 23.38 -3.06
C PRO A 36 16.94 21.85 -2.82
N PHE A 37 15.77 21.21 -2.75
CA PHE A 37 15.65 19.84 -2.27
C PHE A 37 15.75 18.83 -3.40
N GLN A 38 16.51 17.77 -3.13
CA GLN A 38 16.55 16.57 -3.94
C GLN A 38 16.67 15.36 -3.02
N TRP A 39 15.64 14.52 -3.00
CA TRP A 39 15.65 13.28 -2.24
C TRP A 39 16.44 12.21 -3.00
N SER A 40 17.60 11.85 -2.44
CA SER A 40 18.32 10.63 -2.82
C SER A 40 17.48 9.38 -2.51
N VAL A 41 17.89 8.23 -3.04
CA VAL A 41 17.25 6.94 -2.71
C VAL A 41 17.28 6.69 -1.20
N SER A 42 18.44 6.85 -0.57
CA SER A 42 18.61 6.68 0.89
C SER A 42 17.73 7.64 1.70
N LYS A 43 17.59 8.90 1.26
CA LYS A 43 16.72 9.86 1.93
C LYS A 43 15.25 9.49 1.76
N TYR A 44 14.88 9.00 0.58
CA TYR A 44 13.51 8.62 0.29
C TYR A 44 13.08 7.40 1.12
N ILE A 45 13.94 6.39 1.28
CA ILE A 45 13.71 5.24 2.20
C ILE A 45 13.37 5.73 3.60
N GLN A 46 14.14 6.67 4.17
CA GLN A 46 13.83 7.23 5.49
C GLN A 46 12.45 7.90 5.55
N LEU A 47 12.03 8.53 4.45
CA LEU A 47 10.77 9.25 4.35
C LEU A 47 9.57 8.33 4.05
N LEU A 48 9.78 7.09 3.60
CA LEU A 48 8.71 6.09 3.40
C LEU A 48 8.00 5.74 4.72
N SER A 49 8.70 5.85 5.85
CA SER A 49 8.12 5.75 7.20
C SER A 49 6.96 6.74 7.47
N ILE A 50 6.80 7.77 6.65
CA ILE A 50 5.67 8.71 6.69
C ILE A 50 4.72 8.35 5.54
N SER A 51 3.58 7.75 5.85
CA SER A 51 2.56 7.44 4.85
C SER A 51 1.86 8.69 4.32
N GLY A 52 1.61 8.71 3.00
CA GLY A 52 0.98 9.82 2.31
C GLY A 52 1.97 10.89 1.83
N GLY A 53 1.86 11.27 0.56
CA GLY A 53 2.77 12.22 -0.06
C GLY A 53 2.69 13.62 0.53
N LYS A 54 1.48 14.09 0.89
CA LYS A 54 1.24 15.40 1.52
C LYS A 54 1.92 15.48 2.87
N GLU A 55 1.74 14.46 3.71
CA GLU A 55 2.30 14.38 5.06
C GLU A 55 3.82 14.30 5.00
N ARG A 56 4.36 13.52 4.05
CA ARG A 56 5.79 13.39 3.80
C ARG A 56 6.44 14.72 3.43
N ILE A 57 5.86 15.46 2.48
CA ILE A 57 6.32 16.81 2.11
C ILE A 57 6.23 17.74 3.32
N TYR A 58 5.06 17.82 3.98
CA TYR A 58 4.83 18.77 5.07
C TYR A 58 5.83 18.56 6.21
N LYS A 59 5.98 17.32 6.67
CA LYS A 59 6.90 16.95 7.76
C LYS A 59 8.35 17.20 7.35
N PHE A 60 8.73 16.87 6.12
CA PHE A 60 10.07 17.16 5.61
C PHE A 60 10.37 18.66 5.62
N LEU A 61 9.52 19.48 4.98
CA LEU A 61 9.72 20.93 4.91
C LEU A 61 9.75 21.59 6.29
N LYS A 62 8.88 21.14 7.21
CA LYS A 62 8.87 21.60 8.60
C LYS A 62 10.19 21.28 9.30
N LEU A 63 10.73 20.07 9.14
CA LEU A 63 12.01 19.67 9.72
C LEU A 63 13.20 20.43 9.13
N GLN A 64 13.10 20.88 7.88
CA GLN A 64 14.13 21.71 7.23
C GLN A 64 14.02 23.19 7.59
N ASN A 65 13.06 23.61 8.43
CA ASN A 65 12.72 25.02 8.68
C ASN A 65 12.57 25.81 7.38
N PHE A 66 11.96 25.19 6.36
CA PHE A 66 11.85 25.78 5.03
C PHE A 66 11.00 27.05 5.09
N ASN A 67 11.57 28.17 4.62
CA ASN A 67 10.89 29.45 4.58
C ASN A 67 10.24 29.67 3.21
N ILE A 68 8.95 29.94 3.21
CA ILE A 68 8.18 30.19 1.98
C ILE A 68 8.22 31.68 1.70
N LEU A 69 8.57 32.03 0.46
CA LEU A 69 8.53 33.42 0.04
C LEU A 69 7.08 33.88 -0.10
N GLY A 70 6.76 35.04 0.46
CA GLY A 70 5.43 35.64 0.38
C GLY A 70 4.53 35.33 1.58
N LYS A 71 3.20 35.39 1.37
CA LYS A 71 2.18 35.29 2.43
C LYS A 71 1.56 33.90 2.57
N GLU A 72 2.02 32.93 1.79
CA GLU A 72 1.45 31.57 1.81
C GLU A 72 1.92 30.79 3.04
N ASN A 73 1.01 30.03 3.66
CA ASN A 73 1.36 29.14 4.76
C ASN A 73 1.89 27.78 4.25
N LEU A 74 2.63 27.08 5.10
CA LEU A 74 3.25 25.80 4.76
C LEU A 74 2.27 24.71 4.31
N ARG A 75 1.04 24.74 4.82
CA ARG A 75 0.02 23.75 4.46
C ARG A 75 -0.42 23.93 3.01
N ASN A 76 -0.77 25.15 2.60
CA ASN A 76 -1.19 25.45 1.23
C ASN A 76 -0.06 25.21 0.23
N TYR A 77 1.18 25.61 0.58
CA TYR A 77 2.36 25.33 -0.23
C TYR A 77 2.55 23.84 -0.46
N THR A 78 2.43 23.04 0.61
CA THR A 78 2.53 21.57 0.53
C THR A 78 1.45 20.97 -0.35
N LEU A 79 0.21 21.46 -0.28
CA LEU A 79 -0.89 20.97 -1.11
C LEU A 79 -0.62 21.21 -2.60
N ARG A 80 -0.18 22.42 -2.98
CA ARG A 80 0.16 22.72 -4.38
C ARG A 80 1.34 21.88 -4.88
N LEU A 81 2.39 21.73 -4.06
CA LEU A 81 3.55 20.91 -4.41
C LEU A 81 3.15 19.45 -4.60
N HIS A 82 2.36 18.90 -3.68
CA HIS A 82 1.86 17.54 -3.79
C HIS A 82 0.98 17.35 -5.03
N GLN A 83 0.08 18.29 -5.31
CA GLN A 83 -0.77 18.24 -6.50
C GLN A 83 0.10 18.19 -7.77
N ARG A 84 1.08 19.09 -7.90
CA ARG A 84 1.96 19.10 -9.06
C ARG A 84 2.80 17.83 -9.16
N LYS A 85 3.32 17.32 -8.04
CA LYS A 85 4.01 16.03 -7.97
C LYS A 85 3.11 14.88 -8.46
N SER A 86 1.81 14.88 -8.12
CA SER A 86 0.87 13.85 -8.57
C SER A 86 0.61 13.92 -10.07
N GLU A 87 0.54 15.13 -10.65
CA GLU A 87 0.47 15.31 -12.11
C GLU A 87 1.70 14.74 -12.81
N ILE A 88 2.90 15.14 -12.37
CA ILE A 88 4.18 14.64 -12.91
C ILE A 88 4.27 13.12 -12.77
N TYR A 89 3.81 12.56 -11.65
CA TYR A 89 3.77 11.11 -11.45
C TYR A 89 2.91 10.42 -12.50
N ARG A 90 1.70 10.92 -12.77
CA ARG A 90 0.80 10.34 -13.79
C ARG A 90 1.37 10.48 -15.20
N GLU A 91 1.98 11.62 -15.53
CA GLU A 91 2.70 11.80 -16.80
C GLU A 91 3.79 10.74 -16.97
N LYS A 92 4.58 10.48 -15.92
CA LYS A 92 5.63 9.45 -15.94
C LYS A 92 5.07 8.04 -15.99
N LEU A 93 3.96 7.74 -15.31
CA LEU A 93 3.31 6.45 -15.40
C LEU A 93 2.93 6.16 -16.86
N ILE A 94 2.25 7.10 -17.52
CA ILE A 94 1.79 6.97 -18.90
C ILE A 94 2.98 6.76 -19.85
N ALA A 95 4.08 7.49 -19.67
CA ALA A 95 5.27 7.34 -20.52
C ALA A 95 6.10 6.07 -20.24
N GLY A 96 6.12 5.61 -18.98
CA GLY A 96 7.12 4.68 -18.46
C GLY A 96 6.84 3.19 -18.67
N HIS A 97 5.71 2.80 -19.26
CA HIS A 97 5.29 1.38 -19.38
C HIS A 97 5.46 0.59 -18.08
N ILE A 98 5.05 1.18 -16.95
CA ILE A 98 5.17 0.53 -15.64
C ILE A 98 4.13 -0.58 -15.57
N GLY A 99 4.62 -1.83 -15.60
CA GLY A 99 3.81 -3.02 -15.46
C GLY A 99 3.54 -3.40 -14.01
N LEU A 100 2.65 -4.37 -13.83
CA LEU A 100 2.43 -5.01 -12.54
C LEU A 100 3.66 -5.81 -12.11
N ARG A 101 3.82 -5.99 -10.80
CA ARG A 101 4.85 -6.89 -10.25
C ARG A 101 4.53 -8.34 -10.63
N ASN A 102 5.59 -9.15 -10.72
CA ASN A 102 5.51 -10.57 -11.04
C ASN A 102 4.48 -11.29 -10.13
N GLY A 103 3.62 -12.11 -10.73
CA GLY A 103 2.55 -12.85 -10.04
C GLY A 103 1.26 -12.08 -9.77
N VAL A 104 1.24 -10.74 -9.83
CA VAL A 104 0.04 -9.94 -9.50
C VAL A 104 -1.09 -10.21 -10.47
N GLU A 105 -0.86 -10.11 -11.77
CA GLU A 105 -1.92 -10.29 -12.77
C GLU A 105 -2.47 -11.72 -12.75
N ARG A 106 -1.60 -12.73 -12.60
CA ARG A 106 -2.00 -14.13 -12.46
C ARG A 106 -2.91 -14.30 -11.25
N LEU A 107 -2.48 -13.84 -10.08
CA LEU A 107 -3.26 -13.96 -8.84
C LEU A 107 -4.62 -13.27 -8.98
N MET A 108 -4.68 -12.09 -9.60
CA MET A 108 -5.96 -11.39 -9.84
C MET A 108 -6.90 -12.21 -10.75
N LYS A 109 -6.37 -12.80 -11.83
CA LYS A 109 -7.16 -13.66 -12.73
C LYS A 109 -7.67 -14.91 -12.02
N GLU A 110 -6.83 -15.55 -11.21
CA GLU A 110 -7.20 -16.74 -10.43
C GLU A 110 -8.26 -16.41 -9.37
N ALA A 111 -8.06 -15.33 -8.60
CA ALA A 111 -9.01 -14.85 -7.61
C ALA A 111 -10.40 -14.61 -8.23
N LYS A 112 -10.43 -13.94 -9.39
CA LYS A 112 -11.67 -13.70 -10.14
C LYS A 112 -12.35 -15.00 -10.58
N GLN A 113 -11.58 -16.00 -11.04
CA GLN A 113 -12.13 -17.30 -11.45
C GLN A 113 -12.70 -18.09 -10.26
N LYS A 114 -12.09 -17.96 -9.08
CA LYS A 114 -12.55 -18.60 -7.84
C LYS A 114 -13.62 -17.79 -7.09
N GLY A 115 -14.02 -16.63 -7.60
CA GLY A 115 -15.03 -15.79 -6.96
C GLY A 115 -14.55 -15.13 -5.66
N ILE A 116 -13.24 -14.95 -5.51
CA ILE A 116 -12.63 -14.21 -4.40
C ILE A 116 -12.74 -12.71 -4.68
N ILE A 117 -13.27 -11.98 -3.69
CA ILE A 117 -13.41 -10.52 -3.75
C ILE A 117 -12.03 -9.88 -3.78
N MET A 118 -11.86 -8.84 -4.59
CA MET A 118 -10.62 -8.08 -4.63
C MET A 118 -10.87 -6.63 -4.26
N ALA A 119 -10.02 -6.06 -3.42
CA ALA A 119 -10.10 -4.67 -3.04
C ALA A 119 -8.73 -4.00 -3.01
N ILE A 120 -8.74 -2.67 -3.10
CA ILE A 120 -7.55 -1.83 -2.95
C ILE A 120 -7.67 -1.00 -1.68
N ALA A 121 -6.60 -0.97 -0.88
CA ALA A 121 -6.47 -0.13 0.30
C ALA A 121 -5.09 0.56 0.32
N THR A 122 -5.04 1.84 -0.02
CA THR A 122 -3.77 2.55 -0.32
C THR A 122 -3.72 3.96 0.26
N CYS A 123 -2.51 4.49 0.49
CA CYS A 123 -2.31 5.90 0.83
C CYS A 123 -1.93 6.79 -0.36
N THR A 124 -1.97 6.26 -1.58
CA THR A 124 -1.91 7.04 -2.83
C THR A 124 -3.31 7.57 -3.19
N SER A 125 -3.38 8.61 -4.02
CA SER A 125 -4.66 9.19 -4.44
C SER A 125 -5.38 8.25 -5.42
N THR A 126 -6.71 8.20 -5.36
CA THR A 126 -7.54 7.37 -6.28
C THR A 126 -7.18 7.58 -7.76
N GLU A 127 -6.99 8.83 -8.19
CA GLU A 127 -6.59 9.14 -9.57
C GLU A 127 -5.26 8.48 -10.00
N ASN A 128 -4.30 8.31 -9.07
CA ASN A 128 -3.04 7.64 -9.35
C ASN A 128 -3.25 6.14 -9.56
N VAL A 129 -4.11 5.53 -8.74
CA VAL A 129 -4.49 4.12 -8.85
C VAL A 129 -5.19 3.87 -10.19
N GLU A 130 -6.15 4.71 -10.56
CA GLU A 130 -6.88 4.58 -11.82
C GLU A 130 -5.95 4.66 -13.05
N VAL A 131 -5.02 5.61 -13.06
CA VAL A 131 -4.04 5.75 -14.15
C VAL A 131 -3.09 4.55 -14.19
N LEU A 132 -2.59 4.10 -13.04
CA LEU A 132 -1.72 2.93 -12.95
C LEU A 132 -2.42 1.69 -13.53
N LEU A 133 -3.60 1.37 -13.01
CA LEU A 133 -4.36 0.19 -13.39
C LEU A 133 -4.76 0.23 -14.87
N LYS A 134 -5.22 1.39 -15.35
CA LYS A 134 -5.58 1.56 -16.76
C LYS A 134 -4.37 1.36 -17.69
N ASN A 135 -3.18 1.80 -17.28
CA ASN A 135 -1.98 1.59 -18.08
C ASN A 135 -1.53 0.14 -18.07
N ALA A 136 -1.56 -0.51 -16.89
CA ALA A 136 -1.05 -1.87 -16.74
C ALA A 136 -2.00 -2.95 -17.30
N LEU A 137 -3.32 -2.77 -17.18
CA LEU A 137 -4.34 -3.78 -17.51
C LEU A 137 -5.39 -3.30 -18.52
N GLY A 138 -5.32 -2.06 -18.98
CA GLY A 138 -6.28 -1.47 -19.92
C GLY A 138 -7.56 -0.93 -19.27
N GLY A 139 -8.52 -0.51 -20.09
CA GLY A 139 -9.72 0.22 -19.64
C GLY A 139 -10.66 -0.55 -18.69
N ALA A 140 -10.54 -1.88 -18.61
CA ALA A 140 -11.36 -2.71 -17.74
C ALA A 140 -10.71 -3.00 -16.37
N ALA A 141 -9.55 -2.42 -16.08
CA ALA A 141 -8.75 -2.77 -14.89
C ALA A 141 -9.50 -2.57 -13.56
N LEU A 142 -10.29 -1.50 -13.44
CA LEU A 142 -11.07 -1.22 -12.23
C LEU A 142 -12.17 -2.26 -11.98
N SER A 143 -12.65 -2.95 -13.03
CA SER A 143 -13.69 -3.99 -12.91
C SER A 143 -13.20 -5.27 -12.23
N TYR A 144 -11.91 -5.36 -11.91
CA TYR A 144 -11.38 -6.44 -11.09
C TYR A 144 -11.65 -6.20 -9.60
N PHE A 145 -11.87 -4.96 -9.17
CA PHE A 145 -11.93 -4.63 -7.75
C PHE A 145 -13.35 -4.23 -7.33
N ASP A 146 -13.86 -4.88 -6.29
CA ASP A 146 -15.16 -4.60 -5.68
C ASP A 146 -15.12 -3.33 -4.80
N ALA A 147 -13.93 -2.94 -4.33
CA ALA A 147 -13.72 -1.71 -3.59
C ALA A 147 -12.34 -1.09 -3.88
N LEU A 148 -12.29 0.24 -3.93
CA LEU A 148 -11.07 1.04 -3.94
C LEU A 148 -11.16 2.07 -2.82
N VAL A 149 -10.33 1.91 -1.80
CA VAL A 149 -10.26 2.80 -0.64
C VAL A 149 -8.90 3.46 -0.60
N SER A 150 -8.91 4.79 -0.64
CA SER A 150 -7.72 5.62 -0.44
C SER A 150 -7.69 6.19 0.96
N CYS A 151 -6.49 6.43 1.51
CA CYS A 151 -6.30 7.11 2.78
C CYS A 151 -6.80 8.57 2.79
N ASP A 152 -7.23 9.12 1.64
CA ASP A 152 -7.95 10.40 1.60
C ASP A 152 -9.40 10.30 2.17
N LEU A 153 -9.95 9.09 2.31
CA LEU A 153 -11.26 8.83 2.91
C LEU A 153 -11.22 8.62 4.43
N VAL A 154 -10.04 8.60 5.04
CA VAL A 154 -9.86 8.37 6.48
C VAL A 154 -8.97 9.44 7.10
N THR A 155 -9.14 9.69 8.40
CA THR A 155 -8.37 10.71 9.13
C THR A 155 -6.90 10.30 9.28
N ASP A 156 -6.66 9.07 9.74
CA ASP A 156 -5.32 8.57 10.05
C ASP A 156 -4.84 7.59 8.98
N LYS A 157 -3.61 7.82 8.51
CA LYS A 157 -2.95 6.98 7.51
C LYS A 157 -2.22 5.80 8.16
N LYS A 158 -1.80 4.80 7.36
CA LYS A 158 -0.94 3.68 7.79
C LYS A 158 0.25 4.24 8.61
N PRO A 159 0.57 3.73 9.81
CA PRO A 159 0.22 2.43 10.37
C PRO A 159 -1.15 2.35 11.08
N SER A 160 -1.97 3.40 11.04
CA SER A 160 -3.36 3.29 11.51
C SER A 160 -4.13 2.24 10.68
N PRO A 161 -4.96 1.39 11.32
CA PRO A 161 -5.78 0.40 10.62
C PRO A 161 -6.96 1.02 9.86
N ALA A 162 -7.18 2.34 9.96
CA ALA A 162 -8.40 3.00 9.50
C ALA A 162 -8.75 2.72 8.02
N VAL A 163 -7.78 2.75 7.11
CA VAL A 163 -8.02 2.46 5.68
C VAL A 163 -8.51 1.03 5.45
N TYR A 164 -7.96 0.08 6.22
CA TYR A 164 -8.34 -1.32 6.15
C TYR A 164 -9.68 -1.61 6.82
N GLN A 165 -9.95 -1.00 7.99
CA GLN A 165 -11.25 -1.08 8.66
C GLN A 165 -12.37 -0.51 7.77
N TYR A 166 -12.10 0.62 7.10
CA TYR A 166 -13.03 1.20 6.14
C TYR A 166 -13.26 0.28 4.93
N THR A 167 -12.21 -0.38 4.45
CA THR A 167 -12.30 -1.38 3.38
C THR A 167 -13.17 -2.57 3.81
N LEU A 168 -12.95 -3.13 5.00
CA LEU A 168 -13.75 -4.22 5.55
C LEU A 168 -15.23 -3.82 5.70
N ALA A 169 -15.50 -2.60 6.18
CA ALA A 169 -16.86 -2.08 6.30
C ALA A 169 -17.55 -1.95 4.93
N ASN A 170 -16.86 -1.45 3.91
CA ASN A 170 -17.39 -1.36 2.55
C ASN A 170 -17.70 -2.74 1.94
N LEU A 171 -16.86 -3.74 2.23
CA LEU A 171 -17.06 -5.10 1.73
C LEU A 171 -18.07 -5.91 2.56
N GLY A 172 -18.42 -5.45 3.77
CA GLY A 172 -19.24 -6.22 4.70
C GLY A 172 -18.57 -7.51 5.18
N LEU A 173 -17.23 -7.54 5.23
CA LEU A 173 -16.44 -8.73 5.56
C LEU A 173 -15.81 -8.65 6.94
N LYS A 174 -15.56 -9.83 7.51
CA LYS A 174 -14.78 -9.97 8.74
C LYS A 174 -13.28 -10.02 8.43
N PRO A 175 -12.43 -9.46 9.30
CA PRO A 175 -10.98 -9.46 9.08
C PRO A 175 -10.39 -10.87 9.00
N GLU A 176 -10.93 -11.85 9.74
CA GLU A 176 -10.48 -13.24 9.72
C GLU A 176 -10.68 -13.97 8.37
N ASN A 177 -11.42 -13.36 7.44
CA ASN A 177 -11.69 -13.90 6.10
C ASN A 177 -10.96 -13.11 4.99
N CYS A 178 -10.07 -12.18 5.37
CA CYS A 178 -9.37 -11.31 4.45
C CYS A 178 -7.86 -11.44 4.64
N VAL A 179 -7.14 -11.41 3.53
CA VAL A 179 -5.68 -11.31 3.52
C VAL A 179 -5.26 -10.02 2.83
N VAL A 180 -4.29 -9.33 3.43
CA VAL A 180 -3.67 -8.14 2.87
C VAL A 180 -2.38 -8.53 2.15
N ILE A 181 -2.18 -8.02 0.94
CA ILE A 181 -0.88 -8.03 0.27
C ILE A 181 -0.29 -6.63 0.38
N GLU A 182 0.92 -6.54 0.91
CA GLU A 182 1.61 -5.28 1.26
C GLU A 182 3.11 -5.37 0.98
N ASP A 183 3.81 -4.24 1.08
CA ASP A 183 5.26 -4.15 0.87
C ASP A 183 5.97 -3.28 1.91
N THR A 184 5.24 -2.57 2.76
CA THR A 184 5.80 -1.68 3.79
C THR A 184 5.45 -2.14 5.22
N SER A 185 6.31 -1.83 6.18
CA SER A 185 6.10 -2.08 7.61
C SER A 185 4.89 -1.32 8.14
N ASN A 186 4.69 -0.07 7.71
CA ASN A 186 3.49 0.70 8.05
C ASN A 186 2.22 0.01 7.57
N GLY A 187 2.23 -0.54 6.35
CA GLY A 187 1.14 -1.32 5.80
C GLY A 187 0.88 -2.62 6.55
N ASN A 188 1.95 -3.36 6.86
CA ASN A 188 1.89 -4.55 7.70
C ASN A 188 1.24 -4.26 9.06
N LEU A 189 1.73 -3.25 9.78
CA LEU A 189 1.19 -2.85 11.08
C LEU A 189 -0.28 -2.45 10.99
N ALA A 190 -0.68 -1.72 9.95
CA ALA A 190 -2.06 -1.34 9.72
C ALA A 190 -2.97 -2.55 9.44
N ALA A 191 -2.51 -3.53 8.67
CA ALA A 191 -3.24 -4.76 8.40
C ALA A 191 -3.44 -5.61 9.66
N LEU A 192 -2.37 -5.79 10.44
CA LEU A 192 -2.40 -6.52 11.70
C LEU A 192 -3.29 -5.84 12.74
N ALA A 193 -3.22 -4.52 12.86
CA ALA A 193 -4.08 -3.74 13.75
C ALA A 193 -5.57 -3.78 13.33
N ALA A 194 -5.86 -4.04 12.06
CA ALA A 194 -7.21 -4.31 11.58
C ALA A 194 -7.67 -5.76 11.80
N GLY A 195 -6.83 -6.61 12.41
CA GLY A 195 -7.13 -8.01 12.71
C GLY A 195 -6.98 -8.97 11.53
N MET A 196 -6.39 -8.51 10.42
CA MET A 196 -6.20 -9.31 9.21
C MET A 196 -4.83 -9.98 9.18
N LYS A 197 -4.71 -11.03 8.37
CA LYS A 197 -3.40 -11.57 7.99
C LYS A 197 -2.79 -10.73 6.89
N SER A 198 -1.46 -10.60 6.91
CA SER A 198 -0.67 -9.92 5.88
C SER A 198 0.33 -10.87 5.23
N VAL A 199 0.48 -10.73 3.92
CA VAL A 199 1.56 -11.30 3.10
C VAL A 199 2.35 -10.12 2.55
N ILE A 200 3.65 -10.12 2.79
CA ILE A 200 4.54 -9.03 2.39
C ILE A 200 5.33 -9.42 1.15
N THR A 201 5.29 -8.59 0.11
CA THR A 201 6.17 -8.67 -1.06
C THR A 201 7.16 -7.51 -1.04
N THR A 202 8.34 -7.76 -0.50
CA THR A 202 9.40 -6.75 -0.34
C THR A 202 9.96 -6.28 -1.68
N HIS A 203 10.61 -5.13 -1.69
CA HIS A 203 11.41 -4.64 -2.83
C HIS A 203 12.65 -3.90 -2.30
N PRO A 204 13.59 -3.45 -3.17
CA PRO A 204 14.86 -2.89 -2.70
C PRO A 204 14.79 -1.69 -1.76
N LEU A 205 13.64 -1.02 -1.63
CA LEU A 205 13.49 0.10 -0.69
C LEU A 205 12.89 -0.31 0.66
N THR A 206 12.29 -1.50 0.75
CA THR A 206 11.57 -1.99 1.94
C THR A 206 12.10 -3.31 2.49
N VAL A 207 13.06 -3.96 1.81
CA VAL A 207 13.61 -5.27 2.19
C VAL A 207 14.20 -5.32 3.61
N ASP A 208 14.73 -4.21 4.09
CA ASP A 208 15.33 -4.08 5.43
C ASP A 208 14.32 -3.63 6.51
N GLU A 209 13.04 -3.48 6.18
CA GLU A 209 12.01 -3.09 7.15
C GLU A 209 11.58 -4.25 8.07
N ASP A 210 11.00 -3.89 9.22
CA ASP A 210 10.48 -4.87 10.18
C ASP A 210 9.05 -5.29 9.82
N PHE A 211 8.91 -6.56 9.43
CA PHE A 211 7.65 -7.20 9.10
C PHE A 211 7.17 -8.18 10.18
N THR A 212 7.57 -7.97 11.44
CA THR A 212 7.10 -8.77 12.58
C THR A 212 5.58 -8.88 12.57
N GLY A 213 5.08 -10.09 12.76
CA GLY A 213 3.64 -10.42 12.75
C GLY A 213 3.08 -10.79 11.37
N ALA A 214 3.77 -10.51 10.27
CA ALA A 214 3.35 -10.94 8.95
C ALA A 214 3.26 -12.48 8.86
N SER A 215 2.29 -12.98 8.08
CA SER A 215 2.12 -14.43 7.89
C SER A 215 3.19 -15.02 6.97
N LEU A 216 3.61 -14.25 5.98
CA LEU A 216 4.62 -14.62 5.00
C LEU A 216 5.30 -13.36 4.47
N VAL A 217 6.64 -13.38 4.34
CA VAL A 217 7.44 -12.31 3.74
C VAL A 217 8.25 -12.91 2.60
N ILE A 218 8.09 -12.34 1.41
CA ILE A 218 8.61 -12.81 0.13
C ILE A 218 9.17 -11.64 -0.69
N ASP A 219 9.93 -11.92 -1.74
CA ASP A 219 10.52 -10.93 -2.66
C ASP A 219 9.63 -10.58 -3.87
N GLN A 220 8.71 -11.48 -4.23
CA GLN A 220 7.72 -11.30 -5.29
C GLN A 220 6.54 -12.26 -5.08
N LEU A 221 5.40 -12.03 -5.75
CA LEU A 221 4.28 -12.98 -5.67
C LEU A 221 4.56 -14.27 -6.46
N GLY A 222 5.44 -14.21 -7.46
CA GLY A 222 5.92 -15.38 -8.21
C GLY A 222 4.96 -15.88 -9.29
N GLU A 223 5.48 -16.73 -10.15
CA GLU A 223 4.79 -17.49 -11.18
C GLU A 223 5.12 -18.99 -11.03
N PRO A 224 4.37 -19.91 -11.67
CA PRO A 224 4.69 -21.35 -11.63
C PRO A 224 6.13 -21.68 -12.05
N ASP A 225 6.70 -20.90 -12.97
CA ASP A 225 8.06 -21.08 -13.49
C ASP A 225 9.06 -20.05 -12.91
N GLU A 226 8.60 -19.12 -12.08
CA GLU A 226 9.42 -18.06 -11.48
C GLU A 226 9.05 -17.88 -10.01
N HIS A 227 9.68 -18.68 -9.16
CA HIS A 227 9.29 -18.78 -7.75
C HIS A 227 9.65 -17.52 -6.95
N PHE A 228 8.92 -17.30 -5.85
CA PHE A 228 9.37 -16.37 -4.83
C PHE A 228 10.51 -16.97 -3.99
N THR A 229 11.24 -16.10 -3.30
CA THR A 229 12.12 -16.42 -2.18
C THR A 229 11.42 -16.07 -0.87
N VAL A 230 11.35 -17.02 0.07
CA VAL A 230 10.85 -16.74 1.43
C VAL A 230 11.94 -16.05 2.24
N LEU A 231 11.64 -14.86 2.73
CA LEU A 231 12.49 -14.10 3.65
C LEU A 231 12.14 -14.39 5.12
N SER A 232 10.85 -14.60 5.40
CA SER A 232 10.34 -14.95 6.73
C SER A 232 8.94 -15.58 6.64
N GLY A 233 8.52 -16.33 7.65
CA GLY A 233 7.23 -17.02 7.70
C GLY A 233 7.27 -18.43 7.09
N ASN A 234 6.08 -18.98 6.79
CA ASN A 234 5.95 -20.35 6.27
C ASN A 234 5.09 -20.35 5.00
N ALA A 235 5.69 -20.74 3.87
CA ALA A 235 5.04 -20.85 2.57
C ALA A 235 4.20 -22.13 2.40
N LEU A 236 4.13 -23.01 3.40
CA LEU A 236 3.26 -24.20 3.41
C LEU A 236 3.45 -25.10 2.18
N GLY A 237 4.70 -25.21 1.72
CA GLY A 237 5.11 -25.99 0.56
C GLY A 237 4.88 -25.33 -0.80
N ALA A 238 4.34 -24.11 -0.84
CA ALA A 238 4.17 -23.34 -2.07
C ALA A 238 5.43 -22.55 -2.44
N ASN A 239 5.51 -22.18 -3.72
CA ASN A 239 6.63 -21.48 -4.36
C ASN A 239 6.18 -20.23 -5.14
N TYR A 240 4.88 -19.99 -5.26
CA TYR A 240 4.26 -18.75 -5.73
C TYR A 240 2.96 -18.51 -4.95
N ILE A 241 2.47 -17.27 -4.93
CA ILE A 241 1.23 -16.90 -4.25
C ILE A 241 0.05 -17.25 -5.15
N ASP A 242 -0.75 -18.22 -4.74
CA ASP A 242 -2.04 -18.55 -5.33
C ASP A 242 -3.16 -18.50 -4.29
N VAL A 243 -4.40 -18.69 -4.74
CA VAL A 243 -5.56 -18.66 -3.83
C VAL A 243 -5.47 -19.80 -2.80
N ASP A 244 -4.93 -20.96 -3.18
CA ASP A 244 -4.81 -22.13 -2.29
C ASP A 244 -3.84 -21.86 -1.13
N LEU A 245 -2.70 -21.20 -1.40
CA LEU A 245 -1.79 -20.76 -0.35
C LEU A 245 -2.44 -19.71 0.56
N LEU A 246 -3.14 -18.73 -0.02
CA LEU A 246 -3.82 -17.70 0.77
C LEU A 246 -4.93 -18.29 1.67
N GLU A 247 -5.66 -19.30 1.19
CA GLU A 247 -6.62 -20.07 1.99
C GLU A 247 -5.93 -20.81 3.15
N LYS A 248 -4.81 -21.50 2.88
CA LYS A 248 -4.03 -22.17 3.94
C LYS A 248 -3.49 -21.16 4.95
N ILE A 249 -3.07 -19.97 4.51
CA ILE A 249 -2.66 -18.88 5.39
C ILE A 249 -3.84 -18.46 6.28
N ILE A 250 -5.04 -18.22 5.75
CA ILE A 250 -6.23 -17.88 6.54
C ILE A 250 -6.58 -18.97 7.58
N LEU A 251 -6.48 -20.24 7.19
CA LEU A 251 -6.82 -21.37 8.05
C LEU A 251 -5.76 -21.67 9.11
N SER A 252 -4.50 -21.31 8.87
CA SER A 252 -3.43 -21.52 9.84
C SER A 252 -3.66 -20.69 11.12
N ASP A 253 -3.40 -21.27 12.28
CA ASP A 253 -3.31 -20.51 13.54
C ASP A 253 -1.96 -19.81 13.71
N TYR A 254 -1.11 -19.87 12.68
CA TYR A 254 0.17 -19.19 12.66
C TYR A 254 -0.07 -17.67 12.65
N SER A 255 0.01 -17.10 13.84
CA SER A 255 0.36 -15.73 14.10
C SER A 255 1.77 -15.81 14.69
N ALA A 256 2.76 -15.16 14.08
CA ALA A 256 4.02 -14.95 14.77
C ALA A 256 3.68 -14.12 16.03
N HIS A 257 3.59 -14.79 17.18
CA HIS A 257 2.89 -14.26 18.35
C HIS A 257 3.53 -12.97 18.88
N GLY A 258 2.69 -11.96 19.05
CA GLY A 258 2.83 -10.88 20.02
C GLY A 258 1.45 -10.28 20.25
N LYS A 259 0.78 -10.63 21.37
CA LYS A 259 -0.50 -10.05 21.76
C LYS A 259 -0.33 -8.53 21.89
N TYR A 260 -0.81 -7.76 20.91
CA TYR A 260 -1.10 -6.35 21.13
C TYR A 260 -2.48 -6.26 21.77
N ASP A 261 -2.50 -5.98 23.06
CA ASP A 261 -3.69 -5.54 23.78
C ASP A 261 -4.04 -4.12 23.28
N LEU A 262 -4.74 -4.05 22.15
CA LEU A 262 -5.38 -2.81 21.72
C LEU A 262 -6.61 -2.65 22.61
N GLY A 263 -6.41 -1.97 23.73
CA GLY A 263 -7.48 -1.57 24.64
C GLY A 263 -8.64 -0.96 23.84
N GLN A 264 -9.85 -1.43 24.15
CA GLN A 264 -11.09 -0.97 23.55
C GLN A 264 -11.15 0.56 23.58
N ALA A 265 -11.00 1.20 22.42
CA ALA A 265 -11.39 2.59 22.25
C ALA A 265 -12.89 2.61 21.98
N ASP A 266 -13.66 2.90 23.02
CA ASP A 266 -15.08 3.24 22.94
C ASP A 266 -15.27 4.42 21.99
N PHE A 267 -15.78 4.16 20.79
CA PHE A 267 -16.33 5.20 19.93
C PHE A 267 -17.71 5.60 20.48
N ALA A 268 -17.72 6.46 21.50
CA ALA A 268 -18.90 7.18 21.90
C ALA A 268 -19.27 8.17 20.79
N VAL A 269 -20.37 7.88 20.09
CA VAL A 269 -21.08 8.80 19.20
C VAL A 269 -21.62 9.95 20.05
N ALA A 270 -20.98 11.11 19.99
CA ALA A 270 -21.55 12.33 20.52
C ALA A 270 -22.39 12.98 19.41
N ALA A 271 -23.71 12.83 19.53
CA ALA A 271 -24.66 13.71 18.88
C ALA A 271 -24.63 15.08 19.57
N ASN A 272 -24.45 16.14 18.77
CA ASN A 272 -25.09 17.45 18.89
C ASN A 272 -24.77 18.29 17.65
#